data_AF-A0A1W1HX18-F1
#
_entry.id   AF-A0A1W1HX18-F1
#
_cell.length_a   1.000
_cell.length_b   1.000
_cell.length_c   1.000
_cell.angle_alpha   90.00
_cell.angle_beta   90.00
_cell.angle_gamma   90.00
#
_symmetry.space_group_name_H-M   'P 1'
#
loop_
_entity.id
_entity.type
_entity.pdbx_description
1 polymer ?
#
loop_
_entity_poly.entity_id
_entity_poly.type
_entity_poly.pdbx_seq_one_letter_code
_entity_poly.pdbx_strand_id
1 'polypeptide(L)' 'MPMYDYTCLDCGKESLIIVTLKQHEKGEVQCPACGSTKLQQHFSSFIAHTTKKS' A
#
# COMPACT_ATOMS: atom_id res chain seq x y z
N MET A 1 -13.39 0.29 -2.33
CA MET A 1 -12.30 1.19 -1.88
C MET A 1 -11.00 0.42 -2.06
N PRO A 2 -9.99 0.98 -2.73
CA PRO A 2 -8.71 0.29 -2.90
C PRO A 2 -8.03 0.13 -1.54
N MET A 3 -7.69 -1.11 -1.18
CA MET A 3 -6.83 -1.40 -0.05
C MET A 3 -5.41 -1.48 -0.59
N TYR A 4 -4.49 -0.75 0.01
CA TYR A 4 -3.09 -0.76 -0.38
C TYR A 4 -2.28 -1.37 0.75
N ASP A 5 -1.42 -2.31 0.40
CA ASP A 5 -0.48 -2.90 1.34
C ASP A 5 0.69 -1.93 1.51
N TYR A 6 1.03 -1.61 2.76
CA TYR A 6 2.18 -0.79 3.09
C TYR A 6 3.09 -1.51 4.06
N THR A 7 4.36 -1.57 3.71
CA THR A 7 5.41 -2.09 4.58
C THR A 7 6.20 -0.94 5.17
N CYS A 8 6.23 -0.88 6.50
CA CYS A 8 7.03 0.08 7.25
C CYS A 8 8.51 -0.27 7.12
N LEU A 9 9.33 0.65 6.58
CA LEU A 9 10.78 0.43 6.44
C LEU A 9 11.53 0.54 7.77
N ASP A 10 10.97 1.25 8.75
CA ASP A 10 11.58 1.43 10.07
C ASP A 10 11.39 0.20 10.96
N CYS A 11 10.20 -0.38 10.90
CA CYS A 11 9.75 -1.41 11.83
C CYS A 11 9.54 -2.78 11.17
N GLY A 12 9.66 -2.85 9.84
CA GLY A 12 9.51 -4.07 9.05
C GLY A 12 8.11 -4.68 9.06
N LYS A 13 7.11 -3.98 9.65
CA LYS A 13 5.74 -4.48 9.76
C LYS A 13 4.94 -4.14 8.51
N GLU A 14 4.21 -5.13 8.04
CA GLU A 14 3.21 -5.03 6.99
C GLU A 14 1.92 -4.47 7.59
N SER A 15 1.33 -3.51 6.90
CA SER A 15 0.11 -2.83 7.32
C SER A 15 -0.78 -2.60 6.11
N LEU A 16 -1.96 -3.19 6.15
CA LEU A 16 -3.02 -2.92 5.18
C LEU A 16 -3.63 -1.56 5.50
N ILE A 17 -3.36 -0.56 4.65
CA ILE A 17 -3.90 0.79 4.85
C ILE A 17 -4.92 1.07 3.74
N ILE A 18 -6.14 1.34 4.18
CA ILE A 18 -7.23 1.75 3.31
C ILE A 18 -7.11 3.26 3.13
N VAL A 19 -6.35 3.68 2.12
CA VAL A 19 -6.24 5.09 1.75
C VAL A 19 -7.14 5.40 0.56
N THR A 20 -7.85 6.52 0.64
CA THR A 20 -8.46 7.09 -0.57
C THR A 20 -7.37 7.75 -1.42
N LEU A 21 -7.56 7.87 -2.74
CA LEU A 21 -6.60 8.56 -3.62
C LEU A 21 -6.17 9.92 -3.06
N LYS A 22 -7.10 10.68 -2.47
CA LYS A 22 -6.82 11.99 -1.84
C LYS A 22 -5.83 11.90 -0.68
N GLN A 23 -5.86 10.85 0.12
CA GLN A 23 -4.93 10.63 1.22
C GLN A 23 -3.57 10.15 0.72
N HIS A 24 -3.55 9.37 -0.37
CA HIS A 24 -2.32 8.99 -1.05
C HIS A 24 -1.62 10.21 -1.69
N GLU A 25 -2.37 11.08 -2.38
CA GLU A 25 -1.85 12.33 -2.97
C GLU A 25 -1.34 13.32 -1.91
N LYS A 26 -1.96 13.34 -0.73
CA LYS A 26 -1.52 14.18 0.39
C LYS A 26 -0.28 13.66 1.10
N GLY A 27 0.10 12.39 0.92
CA GLY A 27 1.29 11.81 1.55
C GLY A 27 1.24 11.73 3.09
N GLU A 28 0.04 11.84 3.68
CA GLU A 28 -0.16 11.86 5.14
C GLU A 28 -0.28 10.44 5.74
N VAL A 29 0.34 9.44 5.12
CA VAL A 29 0.27 8.06 5.60
C VAL A 29 1.41 7.81 6.58
N GLN A 30 1.06 7.47 7.83
CA GLN A 30 2.01 7.15 8.89
C GLN A 30 1.82 5.72 9.37
N CYS A 31 2.91 5.08 9.77
CA CYS A 31 2.84 3.72 10.28
C CYS A 31 2.12 3.71 11.64
N PRO A 32 1.04 2.93 11.81
CA PRO A 32 0.33 2.86 13.09
C PRO A 32 1.14 2.17 14.20
N ALA A 33 2.22 1.46 13.86
CA ALA A 33 3.03 0.72 14.83
C ALA A 33 4.17 1.56 15.44
N CYS A 34 4.78 2.46 14.66
CA CYS A 34 5.95 3.24 15.10
C CYS A 34 5.84 4.74 14.83
N GLY A 35 4.81 5.21 14.12
CA GLY A 35 4.65 6.61 13.74
C GLY A 35 5.58 7.09 12.62
N SER A 36 6.39 6.21 12.03
CA SER A 36 7.27 6.59 10.91
C SER A 36 6.44 6.89 9.65
N THR A 37 6.82 7.94 8.93
CA THR A 37 6.29 8.28 7.59
C THR A 37 6.94 7.46 6.47
N LYS A 38 7.95 6.64 6.78
CA LYS A 38 8.63 5.76 5.83
C LYS A 38 7.86 4.46 5.62
N LEU A 39 6.75 4.55 4.89
CA LEU A 39 5.97 3.41 4.42
C LEU A 39 6.24 3.19 2.93
N GLN A 40 6.58 1.98 2.54
CA GLN A 40 6.64 1.57 1.13
C GLN A 40 5.36 0.86 0.76
N GLN A 41 4.74 1.29 -0.34
CA GLN A 41 3.58 0.62 -0.88
C GLN A 41 3.99 -0.69 -1.56
N HIS A 42 3.52 -1.81 -1.01
CA HIS A 42 3.59 -3.11 -1.65
C HIS A 42 2.42 -3.23 -2.63
N PHE A 43 2.66 -2.80 -3.87
CA PHE A 43 1.76 -3.16 -4.95
C PHE A 43 1.97 -4.64 -5.26
N SER A 44 1.10 -5.50 -4.75
CA SER A 44 0.96 -6.83 -5.34
C SER A 44 0.60 -6.60 -6.80
N SER A 45 1.56 -6.85 -7.70
CA SER A 45 1.40 -6.70 -9.13
C SER A 45 0.23 -7.58 -9.54
N PHE A 46 -0.94 -6.96 -9.74
CA PHE A 46 -2.11 -7.68 -10.21
C PHE A 46 -1.84 -8.04 -11.67
N ILE A 47 -1.23 -9.20 -11.89
CA ILE A 47 -1.05 -9.74 -13.22
C ILE A 47 -2.45 -10.20 -13.64
N ALA A 48 -3.13 -9.37 -14.43
CA ALA A 48 -4.31 -9.79 -15.14
C ALA A 48 -3.88 -10.91 -16.10
N HIS A 49 -3.97 -12.16 -15.66
CA HIS A 49 -3.92 -13.32 -16.54
C HIS A 49 -5.15 -13.24 -17.45
N THR A 50 -5.07 -12.43 -18.50
CA THR A 50 -5.96 -12.58 -19.65
C THR A 50 -5.50 -13.87 -20.32
N THR A 51 -6.13 -14.99 -19.99
CA THR A 51 -6.06 -16.17 -20.83
C THR A 51 -6.51 -15.70 -22.21
N LYS A 52 -5.57 -15.61 -23.15
CA LYS A 52 -5.84 -15.29 -24.53
C LYS A 52 -6.85 -16.32 -25.03
N LYS A 53 -8.12 -15.92 -25.12
CA LYS A 53 -9.17 -16.73 -25.69
C LYS A 53 -9.29 -16.33 -27.17
N SER A 54 -8.85 -17.27 -28.00
CA SER A 54 -8.87 -17.32 -29.47
C SER A 54 -7.72 -16.65 -30.21
#